data_AF-A0AAN7F3X0-F1
#
_entry.id   AF-A0AAN7F3X0-F1
#
_cell.length_a   1.000
_cell.length_b   1.000
_cell.length_c   1.000
_cell.angle_alpha   90.00
_cell.angle_beta   90.00
_cell.angle_gamma   90.00
#
_symmetry.space_group_name_H-M   'P 1'
#
loop_
_entity.id
_entity.type
_entity.pdbx_description
1 polymer ?
#
loop_
_entity_poly.entity_id
_entity_poly.type
_entity_poly.pdbx_seq_one_letter_code
_entity_poly.pdbx_strand_id
1 'polypeptide(L)'
;MANSKYEYVKSFEVEDEVMLPNLIVVRIDGRDFRRFSEVHEFEKPDDGRALNLMNACATAVLEEYPDIVFSYGFSDEYSFVFKKTSKFYQRRASKLLSLIVSFFSSVYVMKWKEFFLEKELKYPPSFHSRVICCASKEVLQAYLAWRQNDCHLNNLHDTCLWMLIKGGESEREAQKLLKGTQKQHKNELLFQKFHINYKNLPAMYRQGSCIFKTEVEENVKYNENGTPVKRLRRKARIVHSENIAGKNFWNEHLSLLKEVGSFTEEVEKIKPEFVRSFQFENKLMPSTWIVIRIDVAVLEEIQDIIFTYGVSDEYSFVLKKDSQFYQRRASEIVSVTVSFFSSMYVMKWKEFFPQKELKYPPSFDGRVVCYPSSKILLDYLAWRQVD
;
A
#
# COMPACT_ATOMS: atom_id res chain seq x y z
N MET A 1 -9.83 -19.35 -36.77
CA MET A 1 -9.18 -18.14 -36.24
C MET A 1 -10.17 -16.99 -36.14
N ALA A 2 -11.20 -17.10 -35.30
CA ALA A 2 -12.18 -16.03 -35.11
C ALA A 2 -11.60 -14.82 -34.33
N ASN A 3 -10.52 -15.06 -33.58
CA ASN A 3 -9.90 -14.05 -32.72
C ASN A 3 -9.04 -13.00 -33.44
N SER A 4 -8.56 -13.28 -34.67
CA SER A 4 -7.64 -12.37 -35.38
C SER A 4 -8.31 -11.07 -35.85
N LYS A 5 -9.63 -11.06 -36.07
CA LYS A 5 -10.37 -9.86 -36.51
C LYS A 5 -10.35 -8.76 -35.45
N TYR A 6 -10.46 -9.12 -34.18
CA TYR A 6 -10.58 -8.18 -33.07
C TYR A 6 -9.30 -8.03 -32.24
N GLU A 7 -8.26 -8.81 -32.52
CA GLU A 7 -6.99 -8.79 -31.78
C GLU A 7 -6.32 -7.41 -31.72
N TYR A 8 -6.59 -6.54 -32.69
CA TYR A 8 -6.07 -5.16 -32.71
C TYR A 8 -6.43 -4.35 -31.45
N VAL A 9 -7.50 -4.70 -30.72
CA VAL A 9 -7.88 -4.01 -29.47
C VAL A 9 -6.82 -4.12 -28.37
N LYS A 10 -5.91 -5.10 -28.45
CA LYS A 10 -4.75 -5.22 -27.57
C LYS A 10 -3.73 -4.09 -27.77
N SER A 11 -3.70 -3.47 -28.96
CA SER A 11 -2.76 -2.36 -29.24
C SER A 11 -3.07 -1.07 -28.47
N PHE A 12 -4.21 -1.02 -27.78
CA PHE A 12 -4.58 0.08 -26.89
C PHE A 12 -4.04 -0.10 -25.47
N GLU A 13 -3.44 -1.24 -25.15
CA GLU A 13 -2.70 -1.43 -23.90
C GLU A 13 -1.46 -0.52 -23.91
N VAL A 14 -1.24 0.18 -22.79
CA VAL A 14 -0.10 1.08 -22.62
C VAL A 14 1.04 0.29 -21.99
N GLU A 15 2.23 0.39 -22.58
CA GLU A 15 3.47 -0.07 -21.95
C GLU A 15 3.81 0.85 -20.77
N ASP A 16 3.99 0.26 -19.59
CA ASP A 16 4.20 0.98 -18.34
C ASP A 16 5.40 0.43 -17.56
N GLU A 17 6.44 0.01 -18.29
CA GLU A 17 7.69 -0.46 -17.71
C GLU A 17 8.40 0.65 -16.93
N VAL A 18 8.77 0.36 -15.69
CA VAL A 18 9.67 1.21 -14.90
C VAL A 18 11.10 1.04 -15.42
N MET A 19 11.51 1.96 -16.29
CA MET A 19 12.82 1.93 -16.94
C MET A 19 13.98 1.81 -15.96
N LEU A 20 14.99 1.03 -16.33
CA LEU A 20 16.29 1.06 -15.65
C LEU A 20 16.97 2.43 -15.87
N PRO A 21 17.76 2.96 -14.92
CA PRO A 21 18.20 2.33 -13.66
C PRO A 21 17.31 2.62 -12.44
N ASN A 22 16.06 3.07 -12.62
CA ASN A 22 15.20 3.48 -11.50
C ASN A 22 14.97 2.34 -10.50
N LEU A 23 15.09 2.66 -9.21
CA LEU A 23 14.58 1.84 -8.11
C LEU A 23 13.05 1.96 -8.07
N ILE A 24 12.37 0.87 -7.72
CA ILE A 24 10.91 0.78 -7.67
C ILE A 24 10.48 0.84 -6.21
N VAL A 25 9.58 1.76 -5.88
CA VAL A 25 8.84 1.74 -4.62
C VAL A 25 7.35 1.67 -4.91
N VAL A 26 6.64 0.70 -4.35
CA VAL A 26 5.18 0.64 -4.40
C VAL A 26 4.64 1.20 -3.10
N ARG A 27 3.91 2.31 -3.15
CA ARG A 27 3.22 2.88 -1.98
C ARG A 27 1.75 2.51 -2.03
N ILE A 28 1.23 1.99 -0.93
CA ILE A 28 -0.19 1.79 -0.66
C ILE A 28 -0.68 2.79 0.39
N ASP A 29 -1.95 3.17 0.30
CA ASP A 29 -2.59 4.17 1.17
C ASP A 29 -4.08 3.82 1.35
N GLY A 30 -4.66 4.03 2.53
CA GLY A 30 -6.03 3.64 2.86
C GLY A 30 -7.08 4.49 2.16
N ARG A 31 -8.02 3.88 1.42
CA ARG A 31 -9.14 4.61 0.82
C ARG A 31 -10.16 4.99 1.89
N ASP A 32 -10.33 6.30 2.11
CA ASP A 32 -11.28 6.86 3.08
C ASP A 32 -11.11 6.24 4.49
N PHE A 33 -9.85 6.06 4.89
CA PHE A 33 -9.53 5.35 6.12
C PHE A 33 -9.92 6.13 7.38
N ARG A 34 -10.15 7.44 7.26
CA ARG A 34 -10.81 8.25 8.30
C ARG A 34 -12.18 7.65 8.62
N ARG A 35 -13.07 7.53 7.63
CA ARG A 35 -14.39 6.92 7.79
C ARG A 35 -14.28 5.46 8.24
N PHE A 36 -13.33 4.70 7.67
CA PHE A 36 -13.09 3.32 8.09
C PHE A 36 -12.79 3.21 9.59
N SER A 37 -11.90 4.07 10.09
CA SER A 37 -11.52 4.12 11.50
C SER A 37 -12.67 4.58 12.41
N GLU A 38 -13.55 5.48 11.94
CA GLU A 38 -14.73 5.93 12.69
C GLU A 38 -15.77 4.81 12.78
N VAL A 39 -16.08 4.15 11.65
CA VAL A 39 -17.07 3.07 11.58
C VAL A 39 -16.64 1.85 12.40
N HIS A 40 -15.34 1.55 12.44
CA HIS A 40 -14.77 0.45 13.24
C HIS A 40 -14.30 0.90 14.64
N GLU A 41 -14.54 2.16 15.00
CA GLU A 41 -14.27 2.74 16.33
C GLU A 41 -12.82 2.50 16.79
N PHE A 42 -11.85 2.86 15.94
CA PHE A 42 -10.44 2.78 16.29
C PHE A 42 -10.10 3.77 17.40
N GLU A 43 -9.18 3.37 18.26
CA GLU A 43 -8.62 4.26 19.28
C GLU A 43 -7.92 5.47 18.63
N LYS A 44 -7.99 6.61 19.32
CA LYS A 44 -7.41 7.87 18.88
C LYS A 44 -6.42 8.42 19.92
N PRO A 45 -5.27 9.00 19.52
CA PRO A 45 -4.84 9.25 18.15
C PRO A 45 -4.41 7.99 17.39
N ASP A 46 -3.89 6.97 18.09
CA ASP A 46 -3.37 5.74 17.49
C ASP A 46 -4.10 4.50 18.05
N ASP A 47 -4.43 3.55 17.19
CA ASP A 47 -4.89 2.21 17.58
C ASP A 47 -3.79 1.19 17.30
N GLY A 48 -3.19 0.67 18.38
CA GLY A 48 -2.10 -0.30 18.29
C GLY A 48 -2.49 -1.59 17.55
N ARG A 49 -3.76 -2.01 17.59
CA ARG A 49 -4.23 -3.21 16.88
C ARG A 49 -4.28 -2.95 15.38
N ALA A 50 -4.82 -1.80 14.97
CA ALA A 50 -4.88 -1.40 13.57
C ALA A 50 -3.48 -1.30 12.94
N LEU A 51 -2.54 -0.64 13.65
CA LEU A 51 -1.16 -0.51 13.19
C LEU A 51 -0.45 -1.87 13.13
N ASN A 52 -0.67 -2.75 14.10
CA ASN A 52 -0.09 -4.09 14.07
C ASN A 52 -0.71 -4.98 12.97
N LEU A 53 -2.00 -4.81 12.65
CA LEU A 53 -2.62 -5.46 11.50
C LEU A 53 -1.95 -4.98 10.19
N MET A 54 -1.74 -3.66 10.02
CA MET A 54 -1.00 -3.12 8.87
C MET A 54 0.43 -3.70 8.80
N ASN A 55 1.13 -3.79 9.93
CA ASN A 55 2.47 -4.40 10.02
C ASN A 55 2.45 -5.89 9.62
N ALA A 56 1.42 -6.64 10.05
CA ALA A 56 1.26 -8.05 9.72
C ALA A 56 0.98 -8.25 8.22
N CYS A 57 0.21 -7.35 7.61
CA CYS A 57 -0.02 -7.34 6.16
C CYS A 57 1.27 -7.05 5.38
N ALA A 58 2.03 -6.04 5.80
CA ALA A 58 3.31 -5.70 5.17
C ALA A 58 4.36 -6.80 5.34
N THR A 59 4.36 -7.48 6.49
CA THR A 59 5.21 -8.66 6.72
C THR A 59 4.86 -9.78 5.74
N ALA A 60 3.57 -10.08 5.57
CA ALA A 60 3.13 -11.09 4.61
C ALA A 60 3.51 -10.72 3.16
N VAL A 61 3.38 -9.45 2.76
CA VAL A 61 3.85 -8.96 1.45
C VAL A 61 5.36 -9.20 1.29
N LEU A 62 6.16 -8.86 2.30
CA LEU A 62 7.60 -9.07 2.25
C LEU A 62 7.96 -10.56 2.15
N GLU A 63 7.19 -11.44 2.78
CA GLU A 63 7.37 -12.89 2.72
C GLU A 63 6.99 -13.46 1.35
N GLU A 64 5.84 -13.06 0.80
CA GLU A 64 5.30 -13.50 -0.49
C GLU A 64 6.12 -13.04 -1.69
N TYR A 65 6.67 -11.81 -1.63
CA TYR A 65 7.37 -11.18 -2.76
C TYR A 65 8.86 -10.98 -2.44
N PRO A 66 9.75 -11.92 -2.83
CA PRO A 66 11.17 -11.91 -2.44
C PRO A 66 11.97 -10.73 -3.02
N ASP A 67 11.47 -10.08 -4.06
CA ASP A 67 12.09 -8.92 -4.67
C ASP A 67 11.88 -7.63 -3.85
N ILE A 68 10.94 -7.63 -2.91
CA ILE A 68 10.78 -6.58 -1.91
C ILE A 68 11.79 -6.84 -0.78
N VAL A 69 12.59 -5.82 -0.48
CA VAL A 69 13.71 -5.95 0.46
C VAL A 69 13.56 -5.11 1.70
N PHE A 70 12.72 -4.07 1.61
CA PHE A 70 12.43 -3.16 2.71
C PHE A 70 11.00 -2.64 2.57
N SER A 71 10.31 -2.47 3.68
CA SER A 71 9.05 -1.74 3.72
C SER A 71 9.00 -0.78 4.89
N TYR A 72 8.27 0.32 4.71
CA TYR A 72 8.03 1.31 5.75
C TYR A 72 6.57 1.74 5.75
N GLY A 73 5.94 1.81 6.91
CA GLY A 73 4.55 2.26 7.02
C GLY A 73 4.23 2.94 8.34
N PHE A 74 3.20 3.78 8.31
CA PHE A 74 2.61 4.44 9.46
C PHE A 74 1.16 4.80 9.11
N SER A 75 0.31 5.04 10.12
CA SER A 75 -1.12 5.27 9.90
C SER A 75 -1.72 4.14 9.04
N ASP A 76 -2.26 4.50 7.88
CA ASP A 76 -2.95 3.69 6.90
C ASP A 76 -2.15 3.51 5.59
N GLU A 77 -0.85 3.85 5.61
CA GLU A 77 0.04 3.72 4.45
C GLU A 77 1.20 2.75 4.67
N TYR A 78 1.68 2.17 3.57
CA TYR A 78 2.90 1.38 3.53
C TYR A 78 3.64 1.58 2.20
N SER A 79 4.95 1.54 2.24
CA SER A 79 5.85 1.67 1.09
C SER A 79 6.72 0.44 0.99
N PHE A 80 6.82 -0.16 -0.19
CA PHE A 80 7.56 -1.40 -0.45
C PHE A 80 8.67 -1.13 -1.47
N VAL A 81 9.92 -1.27 -1.04
CA VAL A 81 11.11 -1.02 -1.84
C VAL A 81 11.58 -2.32 -2.46
N PHE A 82 11.68 -2.35 -3.79
CA PHE A 82 12.20 -3.48 -4.54
C PHE A 82 13.72 -3.41 -4.65
N LYS A 83 14.38 -4.57 -4.71
CA LYS A 83 15.82 -4.66 -5.00
C LYS A 83 16.13 -4.02 -6.36
N LYS A 84 17.32 -3.43 -6.48
CA LYS A 84 17.73 -2.68 -7.68
C LYS A 84 17.66 -3.51 -8.97
N THR A 85 17.96 -4.80 -8.87
CA THR A 85 18.03 -5.75 -9.99
C THR A 85 16.69 -6.40 -10.34
N SER A 86 15.59 -6.00 -9.69
CA SER A 86 14.29 -6.64 -9.90
C SER A 86 13.87 -6.60 -11.36
N LYS A 87 13.44 -7.76 -11.85
CA LYS A 87 12.77 -7.95 -13.15
C LYS A 87 11.32 -8.42 -12.97
N PHE A 88 10.79 -8.28 -11.75
CA PHE A 88 9.46 -8.77 -11.38
C PHE A 88 8.41 -8.26 -12.38
N TYR A 89 7.70 -9.18 -13.04
CA TYR A 89 6.74 -8.90 -14.11
C TYR A 89 7.22 -7.91 -15.19
N GLN A 90 8.49 -8.01 -15.60
CA GLN A 90 9.11 -7.08 -16.55
C GLN A 90 9.00 -5.62 -16.12
N ARG A 91 8.92 -5.38 -14.79
CA ARG A 91 8.88 -4.06 -14.17
C ARG A 91 7.67 -3.21 -14.60
N ARG A 92 6.59 -3.84 -15.07
CA ARG A 92 5.32 -3.17 -15.41
C ARG A 92 4.66 -2.58 -14.18
N ALA A 93 4.45 -1.27 -14.19
CA ALA A 93 3.95 -0.52 -13.03
C ALA A 93 2.56 -0.98 -12.58
N SER A 94 1.65 -1.25 -13.52
CA SER A 94 0.31 -1.78 -13.27
C SER A 94 0.35 -3.11 -12.54
N LYS A 95 1.15 -4.09 -13.03
CA LYS A 95 1.35 -5.39 -12.38
C LYS A 95 1.92 -5.25 -10.97
N LEU A 96 2.92 -4.38 -10.81
CA LEU A 96 3.56 -4.13 -9.52
C LEU A 96 2.56 -3.58 -8.50
N LEU A 97 1.83 -2.53 -8.85
CA LEU A 97 0.92 -1.89 -7.89
C LEU A 97 -0.33 -2.74 -7.62
N SER A 98 -0.87 -3.45 -8.62
CA SER A 98 -2.11 -4.24 -8.53
C SER A 98 -1.92 -5.47 -7.64
N LEU A 99 -0.86 -6.25 -7.87
CA LEU A 99 -0.59 -7.47 -7.13
C LEU A 99 -0.28 -7.18 -5.66
N ILE A 100 0.54 -6.16 -5.40
CA ILE A 100 0.91 -5.79 -4.03
C ILE A 100 -0.30 -5.29 -3.24
N VAL A 101 -1.11 -4.39 -3.83
CA VAL A 101 -2.29 -3.86 -3.14
C VAL A 101 -3.38 -4.92 -2.97
N SER A 102 -3.56 -5.80 -3.96
CA SER A 102 -4.49 -6.93 -3.91
C SER A 102 -4.18 -7.85 -2.75
N PHE A 103 -2.95 -8.37 -2.74
CA PHE A 103 -2.49 -9.28 -1.69
C PHE A 103 -2.56 -8.63 -0.30
N PHE A 104 -2.12 -7.37 -0.18
CA PHE A 104 -2.21 -6.63 1.08
C PHE A 104 -3.65 -6.53 1.59
N SER A 105 -4.59 -6.22 0.70
CA SER A 105 -6.01 -6.08 1.03
C SER A 105 -6.61 -7.41 1.48
N SER A 106 -6.29 -8.50 0.78
CA SER A 106 -6.73 -9.84 1.17
C SER A 106 -6.18 -10.27 2.52
N VAL A 107 -4.88 -10.04 2.79
CA VAL A 107 -4.29 -10.33 4.10
C VAL A 107 -4.95 -9.50 5.20
N TYR A 108 -5.26 -8.22 4.94
CA TYR A 108 -5.91 -7.35 5.91
C TYR A 108 -7.25 -7.92 6.37
N VAL A 109 -8.08 -8.38 5.43
CA VAL A 109 -9.38 -8.99 5.73
C VAL A 109 -9.18 -10.34 6.44
N MET A 110 -8.30 -11.20 5.94
CA MET A 110 -8.06 -12.54 6.52
C MET A 110 -7.57 -12.46 7.97
N LYS A 111 -6.68 -11.50 8.25
CA LYS A 111 -6.09 -11.32 9.58
C LYS A 111 -6.92 -10.45 10.52
N TRP A 112 -8.00 -9.82 10.06
CA TRP A 112 -8.80 -8.90 10.88
C TRP A 112 -9.14 -9.49 12.26
N LYS A 113 -9.63 -10.73 12.30
CA LYS A 113 -10.03 -11.41 13.54
C LYS A 113 -8.86 -11.77 14.47
N GLU A 114 -7.63 -11.82 13.98
CA GLU A 114 -6.44 -12.01 14.82
C GLU A 114 -6.14 -10.76 15.69
N PHE A 115 -6.51 -9.57 15.20
CA PHE A 115 -6.23 -8.28 15.87
C PHE A 115 -7.47 -7.66 16.51
N PHE A 116 -8.66 -7.95 15.96
CA PHE A 116 -9.95 -7.45 16.41
C PHE A 116 -10.90 -8.62 16.69
N LEU A 117 -10.70 -9.28 17.84
CA LEU A 117 -11.49 -10.46 18.23
C LEU A 117 -13.00 -10.16 18.27
N GLU A 118 -13.37 -9.07 18.95
CA GLU A 118 -14.76 -8.72 19.23
C GLU A 118 -15.40 -7.81 18.18
N LYS A 119 -14.63 -7.24 17.24
CA LYS A 119 -15.17 -6.36 16.21
C LYS A 119 -15.34 -7.12 14.90
N GLU A 120 -16.53 -7.04 14.33
CA GLU A 120 -16.75 -7.48 12.96
C GLU A 120 -16.22 -6.44 11.96
N LEU A 121 -15.68 -6.92 10.85
CA LEU A 121 -15.34 -6.08 9.72
C LEU A 121 -16.64 -5.71 8.99
N LYS A 122 -17.09 -4.46 9.15
CA LYS A 122 -18.42 -4.02 8.70
C LYS A 122 -18.52 -3.91 7.18
N TYR A 123 -17.44 -3.53 6.51
CA TYR A 123 -17.36 -3.42 5.05
C TYR A 123 -15.92 -3.64 4.58
N PRO A 124 -15.71 -4.06 3.31
CA PRO A 124 -14.38 -4.33 2.77
C PRO A 124 -13.47 -3.09 2.82
N PRO A 125 -12.25 -3.19 3.37
CA PRO A 125 -11.26 -2.12 3.23
C PRO A 125 -10.82 -2.04 1.77
N SER A 126 -10.37 -0.85 1.37
CA SER A 126 -9.77 -0.63 0.06
C SER A 126 -8.58 0.31 0.20
N PHE A 127 -7.61 0.17 -0.69
CA PHE A 127 -6.36 0.89 -0.65
C PHE A 127 -6.02 1.40 -2.06
N HIS A 128 -5.49 2.62 -2.11
CA HIS A 128 -4.80 3.17 -3.28
C HIS A 128 -3.41 2.57 -3.36
N SER A 129 -2.88 2.48 -4.57
CA SER A 129 -1.50 2.09 -4.81
C SER A 129 -0.89 2.86 -5.95
N ARG A 130 0.40 3.16 -5.84
CA ARG A 130 1.18 3.86 -6.87
C ARG A 130 2.63 3.41 -6.87
N VAL A 131 3.24 3.49 -8.04
CA VAL A 131 4.68 3.25 -8.22
C VAL A 131 5.41 4.58 -8.17
N ILE A 132 6.40 4.67 -7.28
CA ILE A 132 7.36 5.76 -7.20
C ILE A 132 8.68 5.28 -7.81
N CYS A 133 9.15 6.01 -8.82
CA CYS A 133 10.42 5.75 -9.49
C CYS A 133 11.51 6.58 -8.83
N CYS A 134 12.48 5.92 -8.19
CA CYS A 134 13.63 6.60 -7.60
C CYS A 134 14.84 6.44 -8.54
N ALA A 135 15.21 7.51 -9.25
CA ALA A 135 16.29 7.48 -10.24
C ALA A 135 17.66 7.13 -9.66
N SER A 136 17.84 7.30 -8.35
CA SER A 136 19.06 6.97 -7.64
C SER A 136 18.77 6.61 -6.17
N LYS A 137 19.80 6.17 -5.45
CA LYS A 137 19.70 5.86 -4.02
C LYS A 137 19.41 7.11 -3.19
N GLU A 138 19.95 8.25 -3.60
CA GLU A 138 19.73 9.55 -2.96
C GLU A 138 18.25 9.96 -3.08
N VAL A 139 17.61 9.67 -4.22
CA VAL A 139 16.16 9.87 -4.40
C VAL A 139 15.35 8.93 -3.51
N LEU A 140 15.77 7.67 -3.37
CA LEU A 140 15.13 6.73 -2.43
C LEU A 140 15.28 7.19 -0.98
N GLN A 141 16.47 7.65 -0.58
CA GLN A 141 16.70 8.24 0.74
C GLN A 141 15.79 9.44 0.99
N ALA A 142 15.69 10.37 0.03
CA ALA A 142 14.81 11.53 0.13
C ALA A 142 13.33 11.13 0.26
N TYR A 143 12.90 10.09 -0.46
CA TYR A 143 11.55 9.54 -0.34
C TYR A 143 11.27 8.97 1.05
N LEU A 144 12.17 8.15 1.59
CA LEU A 144 12.03 7.55 2.92
C LEU A 144 12.04 8.61 4.03
N ALA A 145 12.94 9.59 3.93
CA ALA A 145 13.00 10.73 4.84
C ALA A 145 11.70 11.54 4.79
N TRP A 146 11.12 11.71 3.59
CA TRP A 146 9.84 12.39 3.42
C TRP A 146 8.71 11.64 4.12
N ARG A 147 8.60 10.32 3.90
CA ARG A 147 7.55 9.53 4.58
C ARG A 147 7.72 9.54 6.10
N GLN A 148 8.95 9.41 6.61
CA GLN A 148 9.18 9.45 8.05
C GLN A 148 8.94 10.82 8.67
N ASN A 149 9.25 11.90 7.96
CA ASN A 149 8.91 13.25 8.40
C ASN A 149 7.39 13.47 8.45
N ASP A 150 6.65 12.97 7.46
CA ASP A 150 5.18 13.02 7.48
C ASP A 150 4.60 12.23 8.66
N CYS A 151 5.13 11.04 8.97
CA CYS A 151 4.79 10.28 10.17
C CYS A 151 4.92 11.12 11.45
N HIS A 152 6.08 11.76 11.62
CA HIS A 152 6.36 12.60 12.78
C HIS A 152 5.43 13.79 12.93
N LEU A 153 5.20 14.51 11.84
CA LEU A 153 4.41 15.73 11.86
C LEU A 153 2.94 15.43 12.07
N ASN A 154 2.43 14.37 11.44
CA ASN A 154 1.05 13.95 11.56
C ASN A 154 0.77 13.39 12.96
N ASN A 155 1.57 12.44 13.46
CA ASN A 155 1.33 11.90 14.79
C ASN A 155 1.41 12.98 15.89
N LEU A 156 2.41 13.87 15.86
CA LEU A 156 2.47 14.97 16.83
C LEU A 156 1.23 15.87 16.75
N HIS A 157 0.75 16.17 15.54
CA HIS A 157 -0.46 16.95 15.35
C HIS A 157 -1.70 16.22 15.87
N ASP A 158 -1.88 14.96 15.51
CA ASP A 158 -3.04 14.14 15.87
C ASP A 158 -3.07 13.86 17.37
N THR A 159 -1.91 13.63 17.99
CA THR A 159 -1.81 13.53 19.46
C THR A 159 -2.32 14.81 20.12
N CYS A 160 -1.87 15.99 19.69
CA CYS A 160 -2.38 17.25 20.23
C CYS A 160 -3.89 17.38 20.01
N LEU A 161 -4.36 17.10 18.78
CA LEU A 161 -5.75 17.26 18.38
C LEU A 161 -6.66 16.40 19.25
N TRP A 162 -6.33 15.11 19.39
CA TRP A 162 -7.16 14.18 20.14
C TRP A 162 -7.05 14.37 21.65
N MET A 163 -5.93 14.85 22.18
CA MET A 163 -5.86 15.23 23.59
C MET A 163 -6.73 16.45 23.89
N LEU A 164 -6.78 17.45 23.00
CA LEU A 164 -7.70 18.59 23.12
C LEU A 164 -9.16 18.15 23.08
N ILE A 165 -9.52 17.29 22.12
CA ILE A 165 -10.89 16.77 21.99
C ILE A 165 -11.29 15.97 23.23
N LYS A 166 -10.42 15.07 23.72
CA LYS A 166 -10.65 14.32 24.96
C LYS A 166 -10.69 15.21 26.20
N GLY A 167 -10.04 16.36 26.15
CA GLY A 167 -10.07 17.40 27.17
C GLY A 167 -11.33 18.28 27.15
N GLY A 168 -12.28 18.04 26.24
CA GLY A 168 -13.57 18.71 26.18
C GLY A 168 -13.70 19.77 25.08
N GLU A 169 -12.66 20.03 24.29
CA GLU A 169 -12.73 20.95 23.15
C GLU A 169 -13.50 20.31 21.99
N SER A 170 -14.24 21.10 21.20
CA SER A 170 -14.78 20.58 19.94
C SER A 170 -13.68 20.35 18.91
N GLU A 171 -13.91 19.45 17.93
CA GLU A 171 -12.95 19.21 16.85
C GLU A 171 -12.57 20.51 16.11
N ARG A 172 -13.54 21.39 15.89
CA ARG A 172 -13.34 22.69 15.21
C ARG A 172 -12.45 23.63 16.03
N GLU A 173 -12.64 23.68 17.34
CA GLU A 173 -11.83 24.52 18.24
C GLU A 173 -10.41 23.99 18.33
N ALA A 174 -10.26 22.68 18.51
CA ALA A 174 -8.95 22.03 18.57
C ALA A 174 -8.15 22.23 17.25
N GLN A 175 -8.80 22.08 16.09
CA GLN A 175 -8.18 22.38 14.79
C GLN A 175 -7.77 23.85 14.67
N LYS A 176 -8.63 24.79 15.11
CA LYS A 176 -8.33 26.22 15.07
C LYS A 176 -7.13 26.56 15.96
N LEU A 177 -7.04 25.98 17.15
CA LEU A 177 -5.93 26.18 18.09
C LEU A 177 -4.60 25.66 17.54
N LEU A 178 -4.63 24.52 16.84
CA LEU A 178 -3.43 23.91 16.27
C LEU A 178 -3.02 24.51 14.91
N LYS A 179 -3.88 25.30 14.26
CA LYS A 179 -3.63 25.85 12.94
C LYS A 179 -2.40 26.77 12.95
N GLY A 180 -1.42 26.49 12.08
CA GLY A 180 -0.20 27.29 11.95
C GLY A 180 0.82 27.11 13.08
N THR A 181 0.55 26.23 14.05
CA THR A 181 1.47 25.99 15.17
C THR A 181 2.72 25.22 14.74
N GLN A 182 3.86 25.59 15.32
CA GLN A 182 5.13 24.91 15.07
C GLN A 182 5.30 23.67 15.98
N LYS A 183 6.27 22.80 15.62
CA LYS A 183 6.60 21.58 16.37
C LYS A 183 6.86 21.85 17.86
N GLN A 184 7.60 22.91 18.19
CA GLN A 184 7.91 23.26 19.58
C GLN A 184 6.64 23.54 20.38
N HIS A 185 5.76 24.39 19.85
CA HIS A 185 4.49 24.73 20.51
C HIS A 185 3.61 23.51 20.75
N LYS A 186 3.54 22.56 19.80
CA LYS A 186 2.81 21.31 19.99
C LYS A 186 3.38 20.44 21.12
N ASN A 187 4.71 20.37 21.26
CA ASN A 187 5.34 19.65 22.36
C ASN A 187 5.08 20.33 23.71
N GLU A 188 5.17 21.67 23.76
CA GLU A 188 4.85 22.45 24.96
C GLU A 188 3.38 22.27 25.37
N LEU A 189 2.45 22.30 24.41
CA LEU A 189 1.03 22.05 24.65
C LEU A 189 0.79 20.67 25.28
N LEU A 190 1.39 19.61 24.72
CA LEU A 190 1.27 18.25 25.27
C LEU A 190 1.82 18.15 26.69
N PHE A 191 2.97 18.76 26.94
CA PHE A 191 3.64 18.68 28.23
C PHE A 191 2.93 19.51 29.31
N GLN A 192 2.53 20.75 29.00
CA GLN A 192 1.95 21.67 29.97
C GLN A 192 0.47 21.36 30.27
N LYS A 193 -0.35 21.07 29.24
CA LYS A 193 -1.80 20.85 29.42
C LYS A 193 -2.14 19.40 29.76
N PHE A 194 -1.36 18.44 29.27
CA PHE A 194 -1.68 17.00 29.38
C PHE A 194 -0.60 16.18 30.08
N HIS A 195 0.52 16.78 30.50
CA HIS A 195 1.65 16.09 31.12
C HIS A 195 2.22 14.95 30.26
N ILE A 196 2.07 15.04 28.93
CA ILE A 196 2.56 14.06 27.97
C ILE A 196 3.88 14.56 27.39
N ASN A 197 4.95 13.79 27.61
CA ASN A 197 6.18 13.95 26.87
C ASN A 197 6.11 13.13 25.58
N TYR A 198 6.00 13.81 24.42
CA TYR A 198 5.89 13.14 23.12
C TYR A 198 7.00 12.10 22.93
N LYS A 199 8.25 12.37 23.31
CA LYS A 199 9.36 11.41 23.14
C LYS A 199 9.16 10.08 23.85
N ASN A 200 8.33 10.05 24.90
CA ASN A 200 8.05 8.84 25.67
C ASN A 200 6.89 8.02 25.10
N LEU A 201 6.17 8.52 24.08
CA LEU A 201 5.17 7.73 23.38
C LEU A 201 5.83 6.53 22.65
N PRO A 202 5.08 5.44 22.43
CA PRO A 202 5.59 4.27 21.72
C PRO A 202 6.28 4.61 20.41
N ALA A 203 7.45 4.00 20.18
CA ALA A 203 8.25 4.30 19.00
C ALA A 203 7.50 4.01 17.69
N MET A 204 6.65 2.96 17.65
CA MET A 204 5.80 2.65 16.49
C MET A 204 4.92 3.83 16.06
N TYR A 205 4.31 4.54 17.01
CA TYR A 205 3.45 5.68 16.70
C TYR A 205 4.27 6.85 16.18
N ARG A 206 5.42 7.10 16.80
CA ARG A 206 6.25 8.27 16.46
C ARG A 206 7.03 8.09 15.18
N GLN A 207 7.60 6.91 14.99
CA GLN A 207 8.60 6.61 13.97
C GLN A 207 8.02 5.84 12.79
N GLY A 208 6.83 5.26 12.95
CA GLY A 208 6.32 4.23 12.06
C GLY A 208 7.02 2.89 12.27
N SER A 209 6.77 1.97 11.35
CA SER A 209 7.31 0.62 11.34
C SER A 209 8.14 0.41 10.08
N CYS A 210 9.38 -0.06 10.23
CA CYS A 210 10.14 -0.57 9.10
C CYS A 210 10.28 -2.09 9.21
N ILE A 211 10.17 -2.77 8.08
CA ILE A 211 10.23 -4.23 7.99
C ILE A 211 11.20 -4.63 6.90
N PHE A 212 12.15 -5.49 7.24
CA PHE A 212 13.10 -6.05 6.27
C PHE A 212 13.55 -7.43 6.72
N LYS A 213 14.05 -8.23 5.77
CA LYS A 213 14.54 -9.57 6.07
C LYS A 213 15.93 -9.50 6.68
N THR A 214 16.09 -10.12 7.84
CA THR A 214 17.38 -10.30 8.52
C THR A 214 17.72 -11.78 8.62
N GLU A 215 19.02 -12.07 8.60
CA GLU A 215 19.53 -13.42 8.80
C GLU A 215 19.56 -13.72 10.30
N VAL A 216 18.84 -14.77 10.70
CA VAL A 216 18.76 -15.26 12.07
C VAL A 216 19.16 -16.73 12.13
N GLU A 217 19.99 -17.09 13.10
CA GLU A 217 20.27 -18.50 13.41
C GLU A 217 19.07 -19.10 14.13
N GLU A 218 18.55 -20.19 13.60
CA GLU A 218 17.44 -20.94 14.21
C GLU A 218 17.84 -22.39 14.45
N ASN A 219 17.46 -22.92 15.62
CA ASN A 219 17.62 -24.33 15.95
C ASN A 219 16.54 -25.11 15.19
N VAL A 220 16.92 -25.84 14.15
CA VAL A 220 15.96 -26.55 13.29
C VAL A 220 15.66 -27.95 13.83
N LYS A 221 16.65 -28.58 14.46
CA LYS A 221 16.53 -29.89 15.11
C LYS A 221 17.64 -30.06 16.13
N TYR A 222 17.51 -31.08 16.98
CA TYR A 222 18.59 -31.54 17.84
C TYR A 222 19.14 -32.85 17.26
N ASN A 223 20.46 -33.00 17.25
CA ASN A 223 21.09 -34.28 16.91
C ASN A 223 20.83 -35.31 18.03
N GLU A 224 21.13 -36.58 17.78
CA GLU A 224 20.99 -37.68 18.76
C GLU A 224 21.73 -37.40 20.08
N ASN A 225 22.78 -36.57 20.05
CA ASN A 225 23.55 -36.15 21.21
C ASN A 225 23.01 -34.86 21.89
N GLY A 226 21.81 -34.41 21.56
CA GLY A 226 21.19 -33.20 22.12
C GLY A 226 21.79 -31.87 21.65
N THR A 227 22.67 -31.89 20.64
CA THR A 227 23.29 -30.67 20.08
C THR A 227 22.36 -29.99 19.08
N PRO A 228 22.08 -28.68 19.20
CA PRO A 228 21.19 -27.98 18.28
C PRO A 228 21.85 -27.81 16.90
N VAL A 229 21.15 -28.25 15.85
CA VAL A 229 21.50 -27.96 14.46
C VAL A 229 20.93 -26.60 14.10
N LYS A 230 21.82 -25.62 14.06
CA LYS A 230 21.51 -24.26 13.66
C LYS A 230 21.49 -24.12 12.15
N ARG A 231 20.51 -23.40 11.61
CA ARG A 231 20.51 -22.93 10.22
C ARG A 231 20.22 -21.43 10.19
N LEU A 232 20.93 -20.72 9.33
CA LEU A 232 20.60 -19.35 8.97
C LEU A 232 19.32 -19.34 8.14
N ARG A 233 18.33 -18.58 8.60
CA ARG A 233 17.10 -18.29 7.86
C ARG A 233 16.91 -16.79 7.75
N ARG A 234 16.36 -16.35 6.61
CA ARG A 234 15.91 -14.98 6.44
C ARG A 234 14.50 -14.86 7.03
N LYS A 235 14.35 -14.07 8.08
CA LYS A 235 13.04 -13.75 8.68
C LYS A 235 12.78 -12.25 8.61
N ALA A 236 11.53 -11.88 8.40
CA ALA A 236 11.10 -10.50 8.50
C ALA A 236 11.30 -10.01 9.94
N ARG A 237 11.87 -8.81 10.09
CA ARG A 237 12.08 -8.14 11.37
C ARG A 237 11.42 -6.77 11.31
N ILE A 238 10.58 -6.48 12.30
CA ILE A 238 10.01 -5.15 12.49
C ILE A 238 10.95 -4.34 13.39
N VAL A 239 11.27 -3.13 12.96
CA VAL A 239 12.12 -2.17 13.68
C VAL A 239 11.43 -0.81 13.68
N HIS A 240 11.64 -0.03 14.75
CA HIS A 240 11.21 1.36 14.85
C HIS A 240 12.47 2.21 15.07
N SER A 241 12.87 2.97 14.05
CA SER A 241 14.13 3.72 14.03
C SER A 241 13.87 5.21 13.87
N GLU A 242 14.68 6.05 14.53
CA GLU A 242 14.55 7.51 14.44
C GLU A 242 14.97 8.09 13.08
N ASN A 243 15.78 7.35 12.31
CA ASN A 243 16.23 7.78 10.99
C ASN A 243 16.35 6.58 10.05
N ILE A 244 15.24 6.22 9.39
CA ILE A 244 15.24 5.12 8.41
C ILE A 244 15.90 5.51 7.10
N ALA A 245 16.16 6.79 6.83
CA ALA A 245 16.84 7.24 5.61
C ALA A 245 18.36 7.40 5.80
N GLY A 246 18.82 7.28 7.05
CA GLY A 246 20.20 7.51 7.43
C GLY A 246 21.13 6.41 6.95
N LYS A 247 22.39 6.78 6.72
CA LYS A 247 23.39 5.84 6.20
C LYS A 247 23.63 4.68 7.17
N ASN A 248 23.65 4.95 8.48
CA ASN A 248 23.94 3.94 9.49
C ASN A 248 22.86 2.85 9.48
N PHE A 249 21.60 3.24 9.43
CA PHE A 249 20.47 2.31 9.37
C PHE A 249 20.60 1.35 8.16
N TRP A 250 20.88 1.86 6.97
CA TRP A 250 20.99 1.01 5.77
C TRP A 250 22.28 0.20 5.70
N ASN A 251 23.41 0.80 6.06
CA ASN A 251 24.73 0.19 5.89
C ASN A 251 25.05 -0.85 6.97
N GLU A 252 24.44 -0.77 8.16
CA GLU A 252 24.57 -1.78 9.22
C GLU A 252 23.77 -3.06 8.93
N HIS A 253 22.79 -2.99 8.03
CA HIS A 253 21.96 -4.12 7.63
C HIS A 253 22.47 -4.75 6.33
N LEU A 254 23.29 -5.80 6.44
CA LEU A 254 23.92 -6.52 5.30
C LEU A 254 22.93 -6.90 4.19
N SER A 255 21.70 -7.27 4.52
CA SER A 255 20.67 -7.61 3.52
C SER A 255 20.27 -6.40 2.68
N LEU A 256 20.10 -5.23 3.28
CA LEU A 256 19.77 -4.00 2.58
C LEU A 256 20.96 -3.50 1.74
N LEU A 257 22.15 -3.51 2.34
CA LEU A 257 23.40 -3.15 1.68
C LEU A 257 23.64 -3.96 0.40
N LYS A 258 23.37 -5.27 0.42
CA LYS A 258 23.56 -6.17 -0.72
C LYS A 258 22.55 -5.91 -1.85
N GLU A 259 21.29 -5.69 -1.51
CA GLU A 259 20.20 -5.66 -2.50
C GLU A 259 19.93 -4.26 -3.09
N VAL A 260 20.22 -3.20 -2.33
CA VAL A 260 20.00 -1.80 -2.73
C VAL A 260 21.34 -1.05 -2.92
N GLY A 261 22.36 -1.40 -2.14
CA GLY A 261 23.66 -0.72 -2.12
C GLY A 261 23.81 0.23 -0.93
N SER A 262 25.03 0.75 -0.73
CA SER A 262 25.33 1.65 0.38
C SER A 262 24.74 3.04 0.17
N PHE A 263 24.30 3.66 1.26
CA PHE A 263 24.00 5.09 1.30
C PHE A 263 25.25 5.86 1.69
N THR A 264 25.64 6.85 0.90
CA THR A 264 26.90 7.59 1.04
C THR A 264 26.73 8.94 1.73
N GLU A 265 25.55 9.54 1.61
CA GLU A 265 25.23 10.86 2.16
C GLU A 265 24.09 10.78 3.17
N GLU A 266 24.01 11.76 4.07
CA GLU A 266 22.84 11.98 4.93
C GLU A 266 21.83 12.88 4.22
N VAL A 267 20.54 12.67 4.47
CA VAL A 267 19.49 13.57 3.95
C VAL A 267 19.33 14.74 4.91
N GLU A 268 20.00 15.86 4.62
CA GLU A 268 19.86 17.06 5.45
C GLU A 268 18.52 17.76 5.23
N LYS A 269 18.08 17.87 3.97
CA LYS A 269 16.81 18.49 3.57
C LYS A 269 16.22 17.80 2.35
N ILE A 270 14.93 17.49 2.42
CA ILE A 270 14.17 16.98 1.28
C ILE A 270 13.89 18.15 0.35
N LYS A 271 14.47 18.11 -0.85
CA LYS A 271 14.28 19.18 -1.82
C LYS A 271 12.84 19.19 -2.36
N PRO A 272 12.17 20.35 -2.52
CA PRO A 272 10.78 20.42 -2.97
C PRO A 272 10.51 19.73 -4.32
N GLU A 273 11.49 19.72 -5.22
CA GLU A 273 11.42 19.04 -6.50
C GLU A 273 11.24 17.52 -6.37
N PHE A 274 11.85 16.90 -5.36
CA PHE A 274 11.64 15.47 -5.07
C PHE A 274 10.22 15.22 -4.62
N VAL A 275 9.68 16.04 -3.71
CA VAL A 275 8.29 15.91 -3.24
C VAL A 275 7.31 16.03 -4.42
N ARG A 276 7.51 17.03 -5.30
CA ARG A 276 6.70 17.18 -6.52
C ARG A 276 6.78 15.95 -7.42
N SER A 277 7.98 15.40 -7.60
CA SER A 277 8.19 14.17 -8.39
C SER A 277 7.48 12.97 -7.75
N PHE A 278 7.53 12.82 -6.43
CA PHE A 278 6.85 11.73 -5.71
C PHE A 278 5.32 11.88 -5.69
N GLN A 279 4.80 13.08 -5.95
CA GLN A 279 3.37 13.36 -6.00
C GLN A 279 2.80 13.37 -7.42
N PHE A 280 3.66 13.32 -8.43
CA PHE A 280 3.23 13.33 -9.83
C PHE A 280 2.56 12.01 -10.22
N GLU A 281 1.42 12.12 -10.91
CA GLU A 281 0.68 10.97 -11.43
C GLU A 281 0.15 11.25 -12.84
N ASN A 282 0.27 10.25 -13.72
CA ASN A 282 -0.25 10.32 -15.07
C ASN A 282 -1.78 10.25 -15.08
N LYS A 283 -2.40 11.09 -15.91
CA LYS A 283 -3.86 11.07 -16.15
C LYS A 283 -4.14 10.40 -17.49
N LEU A 284 -5.19 9.57 -17.51
CA LEU A 284 -5.69 8.94 -18.73
C LEU A 284 -6.30 10.00 -19.66
N MET A 285 -6.29 9.72 -20.97
CA MET A 285 -6.82 10.63 -21.99
C MET A 285 -8.28 11.01 -21.69
N PRO A 286 -8.65 12.31 -21.78
CA PRO A 286 -10.04 12.75 -21.65
C PRO A 286 -10.94 12.12 -22.71
N SER A 287 -12.24 12.01 -22.41
CA SER A 287 -13.29 11.60 -23.37
C SER A 287 -13.08 10.21 -24.01
N THR A 288 -12.37 9.31 -23.34
CA THR A 288 -12.19 7.91 -23.73
C THR A 288 -12.91 6.97 -22.77
N TRP A 289 -13.38 5.82 -23.27
CA TRP A 289 -13.91 4.75 -22.43
C TRP A 289 -12.79 4.14 -21.61
N ILE A 290 -12.98 4.00 -20.30
CA ILE A 290 -12.01 3.35 -19.41
C ILE A 290 -12.52 1.93 -19.15
N VAL A 291 -11.70 0.94 -19.48
CA VAL A 291 -11.95 -0.47 -19.16
C VAL A 291 -10.89 -0.92 -18.16
N ILE A 292 -11.35 -1.31 -16.97
CA ILE A 292 -10.52 -1.92 -15.94
C ILE A 292 -10.64 -3.43 -16.12
N ARG A 293 -9.54 -4.10 -16.43
CA ARG A 293 -9.49 -5.57 -16.40
C ARG A 293 -8.92 -6.03 -15.08
N ILE A 294 -9.57 -6.98 -14.43
CA ILE A 294 -9.12 -7.64 -13.20
C ILE A 294 -9.27 -9.13 -13.40
N ASP A 295 -8.29 -9.90 -12.98
CA ASP A 295 -8.42 -11.35 -13.01
C ASP A 295 -9.27 -11.79 -11.77
N VAL A 296 -10.44 -12.45 -11.97
CA VAL A 296 -11.49 -12.96 -11.01
C VAL A 296 -12.57 -11.94 -10.53
N ALA A 297 -13.77 -12.42 -10.07
CA ALA A 297 -15.13 -11.77 -9.82
C ALA A 297 -15.54 -11.41 -8.34
N VAL A 298 -16.34 -10.40 -7.91
CA VAL A 298 -17.40 -9.48 -8.43
C VAL A 298 -17.33 -8.09 -7.73
N LEU A 299 -17.84 -7.00 -8.33
CA LEU A 299 -17.87 -5.62 -7.77
C LEU A 299 -19.24 -4.94 -8.03
N GLU A 300 -19.91 -4.44 -6.98
CA GLU A 300 -21.16 -3.65 -7.11
C GLU A 300 -21.06 -2.20 -6.57
N GLU A 301 -19.93 -1.79 -5.98
CA GLU A 301 -19.87 -0.51 -5.25
C GLU A 301 -19.29 0.70 -6.02
N ILE A 302 -18.78 0.51 -7.25
CA ILE A 302 -18.28 1.65 -8.04
C ILE A 302 -19.41 2.17 -8.94
N GLN A 303 -20.05 3.26 -8.52
CA GLN A 303 -21.20 3.89 -9.19
C GLN A 303 -20.93 4.35 -10.64
N ASP A 304 -19.65 4.48 -11.01
CA ASP A 304 -19.23 4.88 -12.36
C ASP A 304 -19.08 3.70 -13.32
N ILE A 305 -19.11 2.46 -12.84
CA ILE A 305 -19.17 1.26 -13.69
C ILE A 305 -20.55 1.18 -14.32
N ILE A 306 -20.61 1.20 -15.65
CA ILE A 306 -21.85 1.06 -16.41
C ILE A 306 -22.10 -0.39 -16.85
N PHE A 307 -21.04 -1.20 -16.89
CA PHE A 307 -21.10 -2.54 -17.44
C PHE A 307 -19.94 -3.39 -16.91
N THR A 308 -20.25 -4.63 -16.56
CA THR A 308 -19.29 -5.64 -16.13
C THR A 308 -19.42 -6.86 -17.03
N TYR A 309 -18.30 -7.37 -17.54
CA TYR A 309 -18.25 -8.59 -18.35
C TYR A 309 -17.15 -9.51 -17.85
N GLY A 310 -17.46 -10.77 -17.56
CA GLY A 310 -16.51 -11.76 -17.08
C GLY A 310 -16.51 -13.02 -17.92
N VAL A 311 -15.32 -13.56 -18.20
CA VAL A 311 -15.11 -14.89 -18.81
C VAL A 311 -14.01 -15.59 -18.02
N SER A 312 -14.28 -16.82 -17.56
CA SER A 312 -13.35 -17.62 -16.76
C SER A 312 -12.86 -16.85 -15.52
N ASP A 313 -11.58 -16.52 -15.50
CA ASP A 313 -10.80 -15.90 -14.45
C ASP A 313 -10.47 -14.43 -14.77
N GLU A 314 -11.16 -13.80 -15.72
CA GLU A 314 -10.93 -12.40 -16.12
C GLU A 314 -12.24 -11.61 -16.21
N TYR A 315 -12.28 -10.44 -15.56
CA TYR A 315 -13.40 -9.51 -15.49
C TYR A 315 -13.01 -8.15 -16.05
N SER A 316 -13.95 -7.55 -16.79
CA SER A 316 -13.84 -6.22 -17.39
C SER A 316 -14.91 -5.31 -16.81
N PHE A 317 -14.50 -4.20 -16.23
CA PHE A 317 -15.37 -3.15 -15.71
C PHE A 317 -15.25 -1.92 -16.62
N VAL A 318 -16.36 -1.51 -17.22
CA VAL A 318 -16.41 -0.36 -18.13
C VAL A 318 -16.95 0.84 -17.37
N LEU A 319 -16.17 1.91 -17.28
CA LEU A 319 -16.62 3.18 -16.70
C LEU A 319 -17.37 4.04 -17.73
N LYS A 320 -18.22 4.96 -17.26
CA LYS A 320 -18.81 6.02 -18.12
C LYS A 320 -17.72 6.74 -18.92
N LYS A 321 -17.99 7.07 -20.18
CA LYS A 321 -17.02 7.72 -21.09
C LYS A 321 -16.50 9.05 -20.53
N ASP A 322 -17.37 9.81 -19.87
CA ASP A 322 -17.12 11.10 -19.24
C ASP A 322 -16.74 11.00 -17.76
N SER A 323 -16.58 9.78 -17.22
CA SER A 323 -16.21 9.54 -15.83
C SER A 323 -14.97 10.34 -15.43
N GLN A 324 -15.11 11.01 -14.28
CA GLN A 324 -14.05 11.72 -13.57
C GLN A 324 -13.57 10.94 -12.35
N PHE A 325 -13.90 9.64 -12.27
CA PHE A 325 -13.48 8.76 -11.18
C PHE A 325 -11.98 8.89 -10.97
N TYR A 326 -11.57 9.25 -9.75
CA TYR A 326 -10.17 9.52 -9.38
C TYR A 326 -9.43 10.50 -10.31
N GLN A 327 -10.14 11.48 -10.88
CA GLN A 327 -9.59 12.43 -11.86
C GLN A 327 -8.88 11.73 -13.03
N ARG A 328 -9.33 10.51 -13.37
CA ARG A 328 -8.76 9.66 -14.41
C ARG A 328 -7.29 9.26 -14.15
N ARG A 329 -6.83 9.24 -12.90
CA ARG A 329 -5.50 8.70 -12.53
C ARG A 329 -5.52 7.18 -12.62
N ALA A 330 -4.72 6.63 -13.53
CA ALA A 330 -4.76 5.19 -13.86
C ALA A 330 -4.43 4.30 -12.64
N SER A 331 -3.40 4.67 -11.89
CA SER A 331 -2.93 4.04 -10.65
C SER A 331 -4.05 3.94 -9.61
N GLU A 332 -4.73 5.04 -9.31
CA GLU A 332 -5.81 5.07 -8.32
C GLU A 332 -7.02 4.25 -8.77
N ILE A 333 -7.43 4.38 -10.04
CA ILE A 333 -8.57 3.62 -10.58
C ILE A 333 -8.31 2.12 -10.49
N VAL A 334 -7.16 1.66 -10.97
CA VAL A 334 -6.84 0.23 -11.00
C VAL A 334 -6.65 -0.32 -9.58
N SER A 335 -5.90 0.38 -8.74
CA SER A 335 -5.55 -0.10 -7.40
C SER A 335 -6.76 -0.18 -6.48
N VAL A 336 -7.64 0.82 -6.48
CA VAL A 336 -8.86 0.79 -5.65
C VAL A 336 -9.79 -0.31 -6.09
N THR A 337 -9.98 -0.47 -7.40
CA THR A 337 -10.88 -1.49 -7.94
C THR A 337 -10.37 -2.88 -7.57
N VAL A 338 -9.07 -3.15 -7.81
CA VAL A 338 -8.41 -4.42 -7.45
C VAL A 338 -8.39 -4.66 -5.95
N SER A 339 -8.07 -3.65 -5.15
CA SER A 339 -8.01 -3.76 -3.70
C SER A 339 -9.38 -4.08 -3.10
N PHE A 340 -10.40 -3.31 -3.48
CA PHE A 340 -11.77 -3.52 -3.02
C PHE A 340 -12.27 -4.91 -3.41
N PHE A 341 -12.01 -5.29 -4.66
CA PHE A 341 -12.29 -6.60 -5.18
C PHE A 341 -11.69 -7.73 -4.32
N SER A 342 -10.41 -7.59 -3.99
CA SER A 342 -9.66 -8.57 -3.19
C SER A 342 -10.24 -8.74 -1.80
N SER A 343 -10.58 -7.62 -1.15
CA SER A 343 -11.25 -7.60 0.14
C SER A 343 -12.63 -8.26 0.09
N MET A 344 -13.43 -7.92 -0.93
CA MET A 344 -14.76 -8.50 -1.13
C MET A 344 -14.71 -9.99 -1.36
N TYR A 345 -13.78 -10.47 -2.19
CA TYR A 345 -13.60 -11.90 -2.44
C TYR A 345 -13.36 -12.68 -1.14
N VAL A 346 -12.47 -12.16 -0.28
CA VAL A 346 -12.18 -12.78 1.02
C VAL A 346 -13.40 -12.73 1.94
N MET A 347 -14.06 -11.58 2.06
CA MET A 347 -15.24 -11.43 2.93
C MET A 347 -16.40 -12.35 2.51
N LYS A 348 -16.60 -12.50 1.20
CA LYS A 348 -17.69 -13.33 0.63
C LYS A 348 -17.33 -14.81 0.55
N TRP A 349 -16.08 -15.20 0.76
CA TRP A 349 -15.63 -16.59 0.60
C TRP A 349 -16.49 -17.61 1.35
N LYS A 350 -16.81 -17.34 2.62
CA LYS A 350 -17.61 -18.25 3.45
C LYS A 350 -19.09 -18.34 3.05
N GLU A 351 -19.62 -17.32 2.36
CA GLU A 351 -20.98 -17.33 1.83
C GLU A 351 -21.10 -18.35 0.68
N PHE A 352 -20.12 -18.37 -0.22
CA PHE A 352 -20.11 -19.25 -1.39
C PHE A 352 -19.47 -20.62 -1.13
N PHE A 353 -18.53 -20.72 -0.19
CA PHE A 353 -17.84 -21.95 0.18
C PHE A 353 -17.85 -22.21 1.70
N PRO A 354 -19.03 -22.46 2.31
CA PRO A 354 -19.17 -22.54 3.77
C PRO A 354 -18.20 -23.54 4.44
N GLN A 355 -17.99 -24.69 3.78
CA GLN A 355 -17.18 -25.80 4.30
C GLN A 355 -15.70 -25.72 3.91
N LYS A 356 -15.28 -24.68 3.17
CA LYS A 356 -13.87 -24.52 2.79
C LYS A 356 -13.27 -23.31 3.49
N GLU A 357 -12.09 -23.48 4.05
CA GLU A 357 -11.30 -22.39 4.56
C GLU A 357 -10.44 -21.80 3.44
N LEU A 358 -10.37 -20.47 3.38
CA LEU A 358 -9.46 -19.78 2.47
C LEU A 358 -8.06 -19.83 3.06
N LYS A 359 -7.23 -20.75 2.56
CA LYS A 359 -5.90 -21.02 3.12
C LYS A 359 -4.84 -19.99 2.74
N TYR A 360 -4.99 -19.38 1.56
CA TYR A 360 -4.00 -18.45 1.01
C TYR A 360 -4.69 -17.14 0.64
N PRO A 361 -4.06 -15.98 0.90
CA PRO A 361 -4.57 -14.70 0.44
C PRO A 361 -4.59 -14.69 -1.08
N PRO A 362 -5.74 -14.47 -1.72
CA PRO A 362 -5.79 -14.32 -3.16
C PRO A 362 -5.07 -13.02 -3.56
N SER A 363 -4.53 -13.01 -4.77
CA SER A 363 -3.93 -11.83 -5.37
C SER A 363 -4.36 -11.75 -6.82
N PHE A 364 -4.84 -10.59 -7.21
CA PHE A 364 -5.44 -10.32 -8.50
C PHE A 364 -4.66 -9.22 -9.19
N ASP A 365 -4.34 -9.47 -10.46
CA ASP A 365 -3.81 -8.41 -11.30
C ASP A 365 -4.95 -7.53 -11.79
N GLY A 366 -4.66 -6.25 -11.98
CA GLY A 366 -5.51 -5.36 -12.73
C GLY A 366 -4.74 -4.44 -13.66
N ARG A 367 -5.43 -4.02 -14.72
CA ARG A 367 -4.92 -3.07 -15.71
C ARG A 367 -6.03 -2.17 -16.21
N VAL A 368 -5.66 -0.98 -16.69
CA VAL A 368 -6.60 -0.01 -17.24
C VAL A 368 -6.28 0.23 -18.70
N VAL A 369 -7.30 0.17 -19.55
CA VAL A 369 -7.20 0.38 -21.00
C VAL A 369 -8.19 1.47 -21.41
N CYS A 370 -7.75 2.37 -22.30
CA CYS A 370 -8.60 3.43 -22.84
C CYS A 370 -9.00 3.14 -24.29
N TYR A 371 -10.31 3.04 -24.56
CA TYR A 371 -10.85 2.88 -25.90
C TYR A 371 -11.49 4.19 -26.40
N PRO A 372 -11.07 4.76 -27.53
CA PRO A 372 -11.46 6.11 -27.92
C PRO A 372 -12.87 6.22 -28.52
N SER A 373 -13.45 5.11 -28.99
CA SER A 373 -14.80 5.10 -29.57
C SER A 373 -15.62 3.92 -29.06
N SER A 374 -16.95 4.08 -29.08
CA SER A 374 -17.88 3.00 -28.72
C SER A 374 -17.75 1.80 -29.67
N LYS A 375 -17.38 2.03 -30.93
CA LYS A 375 -17.11 0.95 -31.89
C LYS A 375 -15.94 0.08 -31.44
N ILE A 376 -14.83 0.70 -31.02
CA ILE A 376 -13.63 -0.04 -30.56
C ILE A 376 -13.94 -0.75 -29.24
N LEU A 377 -14.72 -0.14 -28.34
CA LEU A 377 -15.20 -0.81 -27.12
C LEU A 377 -16.04 -2.06 -27.45
N LEU A 378 -16.94 -1.98 -28.43
CA LEU A 378 -17.73 -3.14 -28.87
C LEU A 378 -16.85 -4.22 -29.49
N ASP A 379 -15.86 -3.84 -30.29
CA ASP A 379 -14.86 -4.77 -30.84
C ASP A 379 -14.05 -5.45 -29.72
N TYR A 380 -13.74 -4.73 -28.64
CA TYR A 380 -13.12 -5.31 -27.44
C TYR A 380 -14.03 -6.33 -26.75
N LEU A 381 -15.31 -6.01 -26.57
CA LEU A 381 -16.26 -6.95 -25.99
C LEU A 381 -16.47 -8.18 -26.87
N ALA A 382 -16.48 -8.01 -28.18
CA ALA A 382 -16.54 -9.12 -29.14
C ALA A 382 -15.28 -9.99 -29.08
N TRP A 383 -14.10 -9.39 -28.96
CA TRP A 383 -12.84 -10.11 -28.72
C TRP A 383 -12.95 -10.99 -27.47
N ARG A 384 -13.50 -10.44 -26.38
CA ARG A 384 -13.70 -11.15 -25.11
C ARG A 384 -14.78 -12.24 -25.10
N GLN A 385 -15.65 -12.30 -26.10
CA GLN A 385 -16.64 -13.38 -26.24
C GLN A 385 -16.09 -14.61 -26.97
N VAL A 386 -14.97 -14.44 -27.68
CA VAL A 386 -14.36 -15.46 -28.52
C VAL A 386 -13.15 -16.11 -27.84
N ASP A 387 -12.63 -15.47 -26.77
CA ASP A 387 -11.56 -15.98 -25.88
C ASP A 387 -12.01 -17.15 -24.99
#